data_AF-A0AAV5H5N5-F1
#
_entry.id   AF-A0AAV5H5N5-F1
#
_cell.length_a   1.000
_cell.length_b   1.000
_cell.length_c   1.000
_cell.angle_alpha   90.00
_cell.angle_beta   90.00
_cell.angle_gamma   90.00
#
_symmetry.space_group_name_H-M   'P 1'
#
loop_
_entity.id
_entity.type
_entity.pdbx_description
1 polymer ?
#
loop_
_entity_poly.entity_id
_entity_poly.type
_entity_poly.pdbx_seq_one_letter_code
_entity_poly.pdbx_strand_id
1 'polypeptide(L)'
;MKLWYDKPAEKWEEALPLGNGFLGAMVYGTIDTEHIQVNEDSLWSGGAIERENPDCKKYLSQVKDLLKEGRHVEAERLAQFAMAGTPRSQRAYQTLGDIYLHFWNKEHTVKDYRRYLDLDLAETKVEYSASAAGETCTYQREIFISYPARVMVMRLTSSCSGKLNFHVLLDRRKNLDHVWSEDNKRIAIDGCNGNPGIGFCAMLQAESKDGNVSVIGEHLIVENASEAILYFTASTTFRVFYSEHTLVDKHRF
;
A
#
# COMPACT_ATOMS: atom_id res chain seq x y z
N MET A 1 -13.13 19.02 -7.51
CA MET A 1 -14.35 18.20 -7.28
C MET A 1 -14.09 17.27 -6.10
N LYS A 2 -15.03 17.06 -5.16
CA LYS A 2 -14.78 16.28 -3.93
C LYS A 2 -15.75 15.12 -3.73
N LEU A 3 -15.22 13.94 -3.42
CA LEU A 3 -15.96 12.81 -2.83
C LEU A 3 -15.78 12.90 -1.31
N TRP A 4 -16.85 13.06 -0.52
CA TRP A 4 -16.73 13.33 0.91
C TRP A 4 -17.72 12.52 1.76
N TYR A 5 -17.32 12.29 3.02
CA TYR A 5 -18.05 11.49 4.00
C TYR A 5 -17.91 12.12 5.39
N ASP A 6 -18.92 11.95 6.23
CA ASP A 6 -19.01 12.42 7.62
C ASP A 6 -18.74 11.30 8.65
N LYS A 7 -18.28 10.13 8.18
CA LYS A 7 -17.80 9.04 9.02
C LYS A 7 -16.58 8.32 8.43
N PRO A 8 -15.74 7.69 9.26
CA PRO A 8 -14.67 6.81 8.80
C PRO A 8 -15.19 5.65 7.95
N ALA A 9 -14.32 5.08 7.12
CA ALA A 9 -14.59 3.81 6.44
C ALA A 9 -14.63 2.65 7.44
N GLU A 10 -15.63 1.78 7.32
CA GLU A 10 -15.73 0.56 8.14
C GLU A 10 -15.15 -0.67 7.41
N LYS A 11 -15.03 -0.58 6.09
CA LYS A 11 -14.55 -1.63 5.18
C LYS A 11 -13.77 -1.04 4.01
N TRP A 12 -13.02 -1.89 3.33
CA TRP A 12 -12.09 -1.49 2.28
C TRP A 12 -12.76 -0.75 1.13
N GLU A 13 -13.97 -1.14 0.73
CA GLU A 13 -14.73 -0.51 -0.37
C GLU A 13 -15.18 0.92 -0.07
N GLU A 14 -15.12 1.35 1.20
CA GLU A 14 -15.45 2.71 1.62
C GLU A 14 -14.20 3.60 1.78
N ALA A 15 -13.00 3.02 1.75
CA ALA A 15 -11.75 3.75 1.86
C ALA A 15 -11.47 4.55 0.57
N LEU A 16 -10.73 5.65 0.71
CA LEU A 16 -10.46 6.56 -0.40
C LEU A 16 -9.16 6.17 -1.13
N PRO A 17 -9.21 5.96 -2.46
CA PRO A 17 -8.04 5.57 -3.23
C PRO A 17 -7.12 6.76 -3.52
N LEU A 18 -5.82 6.53 -3.43
CA LEU A 18 -4.75 7.38 -3.94
C LEU A 18 -3.78 6.55 -4.76
N GLY A 19 -3.10 7.18 -5.73
CA GLY A 19 -2.08 6.50 -6.50
C GLY A 19 -1.25 7.42 -7.37
N ASN A 20 -0.02 7.00 -7.66
CA ASN A 20 0.86 7.66 -8.63
C ASN A 20 1.20 6.75 -9.82
N GLY A 21 0.45 5.68 -10.03
CA GLY A 21 0.70 4.67 -11.07
C GLY A 21 1.70 3.58 -10.68
N PHE A 22 2.45 3.75 -9.58
CA PHE A 22 3.35 2.72 -9.02
C PHE A 22 2.89 2.30 -7.62
N LEU A 23 2.80 3.28 -6.72
CA LEU A 23 2.25 3.14 -5.39
C LEU A 23 0.76 3.46 -5.41
N GLY A 24 0.01 2.66 -4.66
CA GLY A 24 -1.40 2.87 -4.37
C GLY A 24 -1.67 2.82 -2.87
N ALA A 25 -2.70 3.54 -2.44
CA ALA A 25 -3.17 3.50 -1.05
C ALA A 25 -4.69 3.58 -0.98
N MET A 26 -5.26 2.93 0.03
CA MET A 26 -6.67 3.01 0.40
C MET A 26 -6.76 3.54 1.84
N VAL A 27 -7.20 4.80 1.98
CA VAL A 27 -7.20 5.55 3.26
C VAL A 27 -8.57 5.44 3.94
N TYR A 28 -8.60 4.92 5.17
CA TYR A 28 -9.85 4.66 5.89
C TYR A 28 -10.41 5.90 6.59
N GLY A 29 -9.55 6.77 7.11
CA GLY A 29 -9.93 7.97 7.84
C GLY A 29 -10.33 7.71 9.30
N THR A 30 -9.92 6.60 9.90
CA THR A 30 -10.31 6.21 11.27
C THR A 30 -9.63 7.08 12.34
N ILE A 31 -10.30 7.30 13.47
CA ILE A 31 -9.87 8.31 14.46
C ILE A 31 -8.74 7.78 15.36
N ASP A 32 -8.97 6.65 16.04
CA ASP A 32 -8.02 6.13 17.05
C ASP A 32 -6.85 5.36 16.44
N THR A 33 -7.11 4.68 15.32
CA THR A 33 -6.11 3.92 14.57
C THR A 33 -6.40 4.12 13.11
N GLU A 34 -5.67 5.03 12.46
CA GLU A 34 -5.74 5.19 11.01
C GLU A 34 -5.23 3.91 10.34
N HIS A 35 -5.94 3.46 9.31
CA HIS A 35 -5.57 2.30 8.53
C HIS A 35 -5.41 2.73 7.08
N ILE A 36 -4.21 2.51 6.53
CA ILE A 36 -3.92 2.77 5.13
C ILE A 36 -3.40 1.47 4.53
N GLN A 37 -4.24 0.81 3.75
CA GLN A 37 -3.78 -0.35 2.97
C GLN A 37 -2.99 0.16 1.77
N VAL A 38 -1.80 -0.40 1.54
CA VAL A 38 -0.87 0.05 0.50
C VAL A 38 -0.55 -1.04 -0.52
N ASN A 39 -0.24 -0.59 -1.73
CA ASN A 39 0.06 -1.40 -2.90
C ASN A 39 1.29 -0.87 -3.63
N GLU A 40 2.03 -1.79 -4.24
CA GLU A 40 3.01 -1.51 -5.30
C GLU A 40 2.62 -2.35 -6.52
N ASP A 41 2.54 -1.74 -7.70
CA ASP A 41 1.92 -2.34 -8.90
C ASP A 41 2.66 -3.56 -9.46
N SER A 42 3.96 -3.67 -9.18
CA SER A 42 4.82 -4.78 -9.60
C SER A 42 4.94 -5.90 -8.57
N LEU A 43 4.21 -5.83 -7.44
CA LEU A 43 4.18 -6.90 -6.46
C LEU A 43 3.14 -7.99 -6.81
N TRP A 44 3.65 -9.11 -7.32
CA TRP A 44 2.85 -10.28 -7.71
C TRP A 44 3.35 -11.54 -7.00
N SER A 45 2.51 -12.57 -6.98
CA SER A 45 2.88 -13.87 -6.41
C SER A 45 3.83 -14.64 -7.34
N GLY A 46 4.86 -15.25 -6.76
CA GLY A 46 5.84 -16.09 -7.47
C GLY A 46 6.67 -15.34 -8.51
N GLY A 47 7.58 -16.08 -9.15
CA GLY A 47 8.41 -15.56 -10.24
C GLY A 47 7.86 -15.90 -11.63
N ALA A 48 8.69 -15.60 -12.63
CA ALA A 48 8.50 -16.05 -14.00
C ALA A 48 8.18 -17.55 -14.04
N ILE A 49 7.25 -17.94 -14.90
CA ILE A 49 6.82 -19.32 -15.04
C ILE A 49 6.71 -19.66 -16.53
N GLU A 50 7.37 -20.73 -16.92
CA GLU A 50 7.22 -21.30 -18.25
C GLU A 50 5.85 -22.00 -18.31
N ARG A 51 5.01 -21.54 -19.25
CA ARG A 51 3.63 -22.02 -19.40
C ARG A 51 3.34 -22.55 -20.79
N GLU A 52 4.38 -22.70 -21.60
CA GLU A 52 4.24 -23.26 -22.93
C GLU A 52 3.74 -24.70 -22.83
N ASN A 53 2.66 -25.00 -23.54
CA ASN A 53 2.14 -26.35 -23.61
C ASN A 53 2.91 -27.11 -24.70
N PRO A 54 3.71 -28.15 -24.35
CA PRO A 54 4.56 -28.84 -25.30
C PRO A 54 3.76 -29.57 -26.39
N ASP A 55 2.50 -29.91 -26.12
CA ASP A 55 1.60 -30.58 -27.06
C ASP A 55 0.98 -29.62 -28.09
N CYS A 56 1.06 -28.30 -27.89
CA CYS A 56 0.41 -27.31 -28.75
C CYS A 56 0.81 -27.49 -30.22
N LYS A 57 2.11 -27.59 -30.49
CA LYS A 57 2.63 -27.74 -31.86
C LYS A 57 2.15 -29.04 -32.50
N LYS A 58 2.07 -30.14 -31.73
CA LYS A 58 1.68 -31.47 -32.21
C LYS A 58 0.22 -31.52 -32.66
N TYR A 59 -0.69 -30.87 -31.93
CA TYR A 59 -2.13 -30.95 -32.19
C TYR A 59 -2.72 -29.75 -32.95
N LEU A 60 -1.91 -28.73 -33.24
CA LEU A 60 -2.38 -27.53 -33.95
C LEU A 60 -3.01 -27.82 -35.32
N SER A 61 -2.44 -28.75 -36.10
CA SER A 61 -3.02 -29.14 -37.40
C SER A 61 -4.39 -29.80 -37.22
N GLN A 62 -4.50 -30.76 -36.32
CA GLN A 62 -5.73 -31.51 -36.07
C GLN A 62 -6.87 -30.61 -35.58
N VAL A 63 -6.59 -29.62 -34.72
CA VAL A 63 -7.59 -28.63 -34.32
C VAL A 63 -8.09 -27.82 -35.52
N LYS A 64 -7.19 -27.38 -36.41
CA LYS A 64 -7.58 -26.65 -37.63
C LYS A 64 -8.44 -27.50 -38.56
N ASP A 65 -8.16 -28.78 -38.69
CA ASP A 65 -8.93 -29.67 -39.55
C ASP A 65 -10.33 -29.93 -38.98
N LEU A 66 -10.46 -30.18 -37.66
CA LEU A 66 -11.76 -30.28 -36.99
C LEU A 66 -12.62 -29.03 -37.17
N LEU A 67 -12.01 -27.84 -37.15
CA LEU A 67 -12.72 -26.58 -37.41
C LEU A 67 -13.22 -26.47 -38.85
N LYS A 68 -12.41 -26.87 -39.85
CA LYS A 68 -12.82 -26.88 -41.26
C LYS A 68 -13.95 -27.86 -41.54
N GLU A 69 -13.97 -28.99 -40.82
CA GLU A 69 -15.01 -30.02 -40.90
C GLU A 69 -16.31 -29.64 -40.16
N GLY A 70 -16.36 -28.49 -39.47
CA GLY A 70 -17.52 -28.08 -38.68
C GLY A 70 -17.68 -28.82 -37.34
N ARG A 71 -16.67 -29.58 -36.89
CA ARG A 71 -16.68 -30.38 -35.66
C ARG A 71 -16.24 -29.54 -34.45
N HIS A 72 -17.00 -28.49 -34.16
CA HIS A 72 -16.60 -27.46 -33.19
C HIS A 72 -16.39 -27.97 -31.76
N VAL A 73 -17.25 -28.88 -31.27
CA VAL A 73 -17.14 -29.43 -29.90
C VAL A 73 -15.85 -30.24 -29.71
N GLU A 74 -15.45 -30.97 -30.75
CA GLU A 74 -14.21 -31.77 -30.73
C GLU A 74 -12.98 -30.88 -30.87
N ALA A 75 -13.05 -29.87 -31.73
CA ALA A 75 -12.00 -28.86 -31.87
C ALA A 75 -11.76 -28.10 -30.55
N GLU A 76 -12.83 -27.65 -29.89
CA GLU A 76 -12.76 -26.94 -28.60
C GLU A 76 -12.12 -27.81 -27.52
N ARG A 77 -12.56 -29.07 -27.40
CA ARG A 77 -11.99 -30.01 -26.43
C ARG A 77 -10.50 -30.24 -26.66
N LEU A 78 -10.09 -30.48 -27.91
CA LEU A 78 -8.68 -30.70 -28.24
C LEU A 78 -7.84 -29.43 -28.02
N ALA A 79 -8.36 -28.25 -28.37
CA ALA A 79 -7.71 -26.98 -28.10
C ALA A 79 -7.56 -26.72 -26.59
N GLN A 80 -8.56 -27.04 -25.79
CA GLN A 80 -8.49 -26.91 -24.33
C GLN A 80 -7.34 -27.73 -23.73
N PHE A 81 -7.06 -28.92 -24.28
CA PHE A 81 -6.00 -29.79 -23.78
C PHE A 81 -4.62 -29.39 -24.29
N ALA A 82 -4.49 -29.09 -25.59
CA ALA A 82 -3.19 -28.90 -26.22
C ALA A 82 -2.75 -27.43 -26.33
N MET A 83 -3.67 -26.46 -26.30
CA MET A 83 -3.37 -25.04 -26.57
C MET A 83 -3.48 -24.14 -25.34
N ALA A 84 -4.09 -24.60 -24.25
CA ALA A 84 -4.05 -23.89 -22.99
C ALA A 84 -2.67 -24.02 -22.34
N GLY A 85 -2.19 -22.96 -21.68
CA GLY A 85 -0.90 -23.00 -20.99
C GLY A 85 -0.84 -24.02 -19.86
N THR A 86 0.34 -24.59 -19.63
CA THR A 86 0.61 -25.60 -18.61
C THR A 86 1.71 -25.12 -17.66
N PRO A 87 1.39 -24.68 -16.43
CA PRO A 87 0.07 -24.72 -15.78
C PRO A 87 -0.93 -23.69 -16.30
N ARG A 88 -2.22 -23.96 -16.09
CA ARG A 88 -3.32 -23.05 -16.49
C ARG A 88 -3.40 -21.78 -15.64
N SER A 89 -2.89 -21.82 -14.41
CA SER A 89 -2.91 -20.69 -13.49
C SER A 89 -1.96 -19.56 -13.93
N GLN A 90 -2.31 -18.34 -13.53
CA GLN A 90 -1.47 -17.15 -13.66
C GLN A 90 -1.00 -16.72 -12.27
N ARG A 91 0.00 -15.83 -12.23
CA ARG A 91 0.36 -15.15 -10.99
C ARG A 91 -0.77 -14.20 -10.57
N ALA A 92 -0.89 -13.98 -9.27
CA ALA A 92 -1.91 -13.13 -8.68
C ALA A 92 -1.27 -11.86 -8.14
N TYR A 93 -1.94 -10.72 -8.35
CA TYR A 93 -1.56 -9.46 -7.74
C TYR A 93 -1.61 -9.59 -6.21
N GLN A 94 -0.68 -8.97 -5.49
CA GLN A 94 -0.59 -9.07 -4.02
C GLN A 94 -0.59 -7.68 -3.38
N THR A 95 -1.18 -7.59 -2.18
CA THR A 95 -1.02 -6.40 -1.33
C THR A 95 0.44 -6.21 -0.95
N LEU A 96 0.88 -4.94 -0.86
CA LEU A 96 2.16 -4.63 -0.26
C LEU A 96 2.07 -4.74 1.26
N GLY A 97 0.95 -4.32 1.84
CA GLY A 97 0.72 -4.39 3.28
C GLY A 97 -0.21 -3.28 3.75
N ASP A 98 -0.08 -2.94 5.01
CA ASP A 98 -0.89 -1.99 5.74
C ASP A 98 0.02 -1.07 6.55
N ILE A 99 -0.35 0.21 6.62
CA ILE A 99 0.24 1.19 7.52
C ILE A 99 -0.82 1.50 8.58
N TYR A 100 -0.44 1.36 9.84
CA TYR A 100 -1.28 1.71 10.98
C TYR A 100 -0.68 2.90 11.72
N LEU A 101 -1.46 3.95 11.94
CA LEU A 101 -1.10 5.04 12.85
C LEU A 101 -1.99 4.95 14.08
N HIS A 102 -1.42 4.55 15.21
CA HIS A 102 -2.12 4.39 16.47
C HIS A 102 -1.97 5.66 17.31
N PHE A 103 -3.04 6.44 17.38
CA PHE A 103 -3.09 7.67 18.17
C PHE A 103 -3.30 7.33 19.65
N TRP A 104 -2.55 7.99 20.52
CA TRP A 104 -2.57 7.70 21.97
C TRP A 104 -3.61 8.51 22.73
N ASN A 105 -4.05 9.62 22.15
CA ASN A 105 -5.10 10.41 22.75
C ASN A 105 -6.43 9.71 22.42
N LYS A 106 -6.89 8.81 23.32
CA LYS A 106 -8.07 7.94 23.12
C LYS A 106 -9.33 8.41 23.83
N GLU A 107 -9.24 9.45 24.67
CA GLU A 107 -10.37 9.95 25.45
C GLU A 107 -10.93 11.24 24.84
N HIS A 108 -11.64 11.11 23.72
CA HIS A 108 -12.20 12.27 23.03
C HIS A 108 -13.68 12.12 22.70
N THR A 109 -14.43 13.18 23.02
CA THR A 109 -15.66 13.45 22.28
C THR A 109 -15.26 14.02 20.93
N VAL A 110 -15.52 13.28 19.86
CA VAL A 110 -15.22 13.70 18.49
C VAL A 110 -16.41 14.44 17.89
N LYS A 111 -16.14 15.57 17.23
CA LYS A 111 -17.11 16.39 16.51
C LYS A 111 -16.56 16.83 15.17
N ASP A 112 -17.47 17.29 14.31
CA ASP A 112 -17.13 17.92 13.03
C ASP A 112 -16.24 17.04 12.14
N TYR A 113 -16.41 15.73 12.25
CA TYR A 113 -15.63 14.79 11.46
C TYR A 113 -15.99 14.92 9.98
N ARG A 114 -14.97 14.97 9.14
CA ARG A 114 -15.09 14.89 7.70
C ARG A 114 -13.86 14.21 7.10
N ARG A 115 -14.08 13.38 6.09
CA ARG A 115 -13.03 12.92 5.18
C ARG A 115 -13.42 13.13 3.74
N TYR A 116 -12.46 13.41 2.86
CA TYR A 116 -12.72 13.56 1.44
C TYR A 116 -11.52 13.25 0.57
N LEU A 117 -11.80 12.88 -0.68
CA LEU A 117 -10.84 12.84 -1.79
C LEU A 117 -11.11 14.04 -2.70
N ASP A 118 -10.13 14.93 -2.82
CA ASP A 118 -10.15 16.02 -3.77
C ASP A 118 -9.56 15.55 -5.10
N LEU A 119 -10.39 15.49 -6.13
CA LEU A 119 -10.02 15.00 -7.45
C LEU A 119 -9.25 16.04 -8.28
N ASP A 120 -9.29 17.32 -7.89
CA ASP A 120 -8.52 18.36 -8.58
C ASP A 120 -7.08 18.41 -8.05
N LEU A 121 -6.90 18.10 -6.77
CA LEU A 121 -5.59 18.08 -6.09
C LEU A 121 -4.95 16.69 -6.00
N ALA A 122 -5.72 15.63 -6.26
CA ALA A 122 -5.30 14.24 -6.04
C ALA A 122 -4.83 13.96 -4.60
N GLU A 123 -5.58 14.46 -3.62
CA GLU A 123 -5.26 14.40 -2.20
C GLU A 123 -6.48 13.92 -1.39
N THR A 124 -6.25 13.09 -0.37
CA THR A 124 -7.25 12.82 0.65
C THR A 124 -7.00 13.65 1.89
N LYS A 125 -8.06 14.21 2.47
CA LYS A 125 -8.01 14.90 3.75
C LYS A 125 -8.99 14.30 4.75
N VAL A 126 -8.56 14.19 6.01
CA VAL A 126 -9.40 13.89 7.17
C VAL A 126 -9.29 15.07 8.13
N GLU A 127 -10.40 15.53 8.68
CA GLU A 127 -10.46 16.60 9.67
C GLU A 127 -11.51 16.27 10.73
N TYR A 128 -11.20 16.58 11.99
CA TYR A 128 -12.14 16.45 13.11
C TYR A 128 -11.68 17.27 14.31
N SER A 129 -12.62 17.59 15.19
CA SER A 129 -12.34 18.19 16.49
C SER A 129 -12.45 17.13 17.58
N ALA A 130 -11.49 17.09 18.49
CA ALA A 130 -11.47 16.19 19.63
C ALA A 130 -11.26 16.99 20.92
N SER A 131 -12.16 16.79 21.89
CA SER A 131 -12.08 17.44 23.20
C SER A 131 -11.63 16.46 24.27
N ALA A 132 -10.62 16.84 25.07
CA ALA A 132 -10.17 16.12 26.27
C ALA A 132 -9.77 17.10 27.37
N ALA A 133 -10.09 16.76 28.62
CA ALA A 133 -9.71 17.55 29.80
C ALA A 133 -10.03 19.06 29.70
N GLY A 134 -11.14 19.42 29.03
CA GLY A 134 -11.57 20.81 28.85
C GLY A 134 -10.90 21.57 27.69
N GLU A 135 -9.95 20.95 27.00
CA GLU A 135 -9.29 21.50 25.81
C GLU A 135 -9.88 20.87 24.54
N THR A 136 -10.03 21.65 23.47
CA THR A 136 -10.52 21.17 22.17
C THR A 136 -9.47 21.43 21.11
N CYS A 137 -9.09 20.38 20.39
CA CYS A 137 -8.08 20.44 19.35
C CYS A 137 -8.67 19.96 18.03
N THR A 138 -8.39 20.69 16.96
CA THR A 138 -8.68 20.26 15.59
C THR A 138 -7.49 19.46 15.06
N TYR A 139 -7.76 18.28 14.55
CA TYR A 139 -6.79 17.40 13.92
C TYR A 139 -7.04 17.36 12.42
N GLN A 140 -5.97 17.38 11.63
CA GLN A 140 -6.03 17.21 10.19
C GLN A 140 -4.99 16.19 9.72
N ARG A 141 -5.37 15.40 8.71
CA ARG A 141 -4.48 14.50 7.98
C ARG A 141 -4.65 14.76 6.50
N GLU A 142 -3.58 15.13 5.82
CA GLU A 142 -3.51 15.43 4.39
C GLU A 142 -2.57 14.42 3.73
N ILE A 143 -3.05 13.66 2.75
CA ILE A 143 -2.29 12.54 2.17
C ILE A 143 -2.37 12.60 0.64
N PHE A 144 -1.22 12.51 -0.01
CA PHE A 144 -1.12 12.36 -1.47
C PHE A 144 0.07 11.46 -1.83
N ILE A 145 0.07 10.97 -3.07
CA ILE A 145 1.17 10.15 -3.60
C ILE A 145 1.81 10.89 -4.77
N SER A 146 3.05 11.35 -4.57
CA SER A 146 3.78 12.11 -5.58
C SER A 146 4.29 11.20 -6.69
N TYR A 147 3.88 11.47 -7.94
CA TYR A 147 4.49 10.87 -9.11
C TYR A 147 5.98 11.22 -9.28
N PRO A 148 6.39 12.50 -9.32
CA PRO A 148 7.79 12.85 -9.59
C PRO A 148 8.74 12.39 -8.47
N ALA A 149 8.29 12.39 -7.20
CA ALA A 149 9.13 11.98 -6.07
C ALA A 149 9.01 10.49 -5.74
N ARG A 150 8.03 9.75 -6.31
CA ARG A 150 7.73 8.34 -6.00
C ARG A 150 7.55 8.03 -4.51
N VAL A 151 6.95 8.97 -3.78
CA VAL A 151 6.76 8.90 -2.33
C VAL A 151 5.31 9.28 -2.00
N MET A 152 4.69 8.53 -1.10
CA MET A 152 3.48 8.95 -0.41
C MET A 152 3.85 9.89 0.74
N VAL A 153 3.20 11.05 0.80
CA VAL A 153 3.40 12.05 1.85
C VAL A 153 2.13 12.11 2.69
N MET A 154 2.27 12.02 4.00
CA MET A 154 1.18 12.17 4.95
C MET A 154 1.54 13.31 5.90
N ARG A 155 0.79 14.41 5.86
CA ARG A 155 0.94 15.53 6.78
C ARG A 155 -0.14 15.43 7.85
N LEU A 156 0.27 15.43 9.11
CA LEU A 156 -0.61 15.36 10.27
C LEU A 156 -0.42 16.61 11.11
N THR A 157 -1.51 17.26 11.50
CA THR A 157 -1.48 18.48 12.31
C THR A 157 -2.49 18.44 13.44
N SER A 158 -2.16 19.08 14.56
CA SER A 158 -3.06 19.43 15.65
C SER A 158 -3.04 20.94 15.88
N SER A 159 -4.20 21.55 16.14
CA SER A 159 -4.29 22.96 16.51
C SER A 159 -3.75 23.26 17.91
N CYS A 160 -3.56 22.22 18.73
CA CYS A 160 -3.00 22.33 20.07
C CYS A 160 -1.56 21.84 20.08
N SER A 161 -0.65 22.67 20.58
CA SER A 161 0.76 22.31 20.73
C SER A 161 0.93 21.07 21.61
N GLY A 162 1.78 20.14 21.19
CA GLY A 162 2.09 18.95 21.99
C GLY A 162 1.02 17.86 22.01
N LYS A 163 -0.05 17.99 21.22
CA LYS A 163 -1.17 17.05 21.25
C LYS A 163 -1.16 16.03 20.11
N LEU A 164 -0.19 16.04 19.21
CA LEU A 164 -0.06 15.00 18.20
C LEU A 164 0.90 13.91 18.72
N ASN A 165 0.32 12.80 19.20
CA ASN A 165 1.02 11.66 19.77
C ASN A 165 0.54 10.36 19.14
N PHE A 166 1.42 9.65 18.45
CA PHE A 166 1.11 8.39 17.80
C PHE A 166 2.35 7.55 17.57
N HIS A 167 2.12 6.28 17.29
CA HIS A 167 3.15 5.44 16.68
C HIS A 167 2.64 4.81 15.38
N VAL A 168 3.58 4.48 14.52
CA VAL A 168 3.35 3.88 13.20
C VAL A 168 3.86 2.44 13.21
N LEU A 169 3.09 1.56 12.59
CA LEU A 169 3.46 0.19 12.28
C LEU A 169 3.29 -0.08 10.79
N LEU A 170 4.23 -0.84 10.23
CA LEU A 170 4.12 -1.45 8.91
C LEU A 170 3.81 -2.93 9.10
N ASP A 171 2.68 -3.40 8.57
CA ASP A 171 2.26 -4.80 8.65
C ASP A 171 1.99 -5.37 7.27
N ARG A 172 2.19 -6.68 7.12
CA ARG A 172 1.80 -7.43 5.92
C ARG A 172 1.11 -8.76 6.24
N ARG A 173 0.98 -9.13 7.52
CA ARG A 173 0.50 -10.41 8.08
C ARG A 173 1.26 -11.66 7.62
N LYS A 174 1.64 -11.79 6.34
CA LYS A 174 2.30 -12.93 5.71
C LYS A 174 3.42 -12.48 4.78
N ASN A 175 4.39 -13.38 4.56
CA ASN A 175 5.57 -13.19 3.71
C ASN A 175 6.29 -11.87 4.03
N LEU A 176 6.50 -11.64 5.32
CA LEU A 176 7.30 -10.58 5.91
C LEU A 176 8.53 -11.29 6.45
N ASP A 177 9.71 -11.00 5.89
CA ASP A 177 10.94 -11.70 6.27
C ASP A 177 11.66 -10.90 7.36
N HIS A 178 11.74 -9.57 7.21
CA HIS A 178 12.33 -8.67 8.20
C HIS A 178 11.49 -7.43 8.45
N VAL A 179 11.59 -6.94 9.68
CA VAL A 179 11.14 -5.61 10.12
C VAL A 179 12.28 -5.01 10.94
N TRP A 180 12.67 -3.78 10.64
CA TRP A 180 13.78 -3.14 11.35
C TRP A 180 13.67 -1.61 11.42
N SER A 181 14.44 -1.05 12.35
CA SER A 181 14.75 0.37 12.44
C SER A 181 15.98 0.66 11.59
N GLU A 182 15.87 1.50 10.57
CA GLU A 182 17.03 1.93 9.78
C GLU A 182 17.83 3.00 10.54
N ASP A 183 17.12 3.85 11.27
CA ASP A 183 17.65 4.80 12.24
C ASP A 183 16.53 5.28 13.19
N ASN A 184 16.81 6.34 13.96
CA ASN A 184 15.87 6.93 14.92
C ASN A 184 14.63 7.60 14.29
N LYS A 185 14.50 7.64 12.96
CA LYS A 185 13.39 8.28 12.25
C LYS A 185 12.75 7.39 11.18
N ARG A 186 13.27 6.17 10.98
CA ARG A 186 12.90 5.32 9.85
C ARG A 186 12.71 3.87 10.27
N ILE A 187 11.58 3.30 9.85
CA ILE A 187 11.30 1.87 9.95
C ILE A 187 11.10 1.29 8.55
N ALA A 188 11.49 0.05 8.36
CA ALA A 188 11.37 -0.63 7.09
C ALA A 188 10.96 -2.09 7.25
N ILE A 189 10.36 -2.61 6.19
CA ILE A 189 9.98 -4.01 6.04
C ILE A 189 10.47 -4.55 4.70
N ASP A 190 10.78 -5.84 4.67
CA ASP A 190 11.02 -6.56 3.44
C ASP A 190 10.38 -7.95 3.45
N GLY A 191 10.40 -8.57 2.29
CA GLY A 191 10.06 -9.98 2.16
C GLY A 191 10.00 -10.41 0.72
N CYS A 192 9.61 -11.67 0.51
CA CYS A 192 9.47 -12.22 -0.83
C CYS A 192 8.14 -12.96 -1.02
N ASN A 193 7.44 -12.66 -2.12
CA ASN A 193 6.24 -13.40 -2.50
C ASN A 193 6.59 -14.64 -3.32
N GLY A 194 6.98 -15.72 -2.63
CA GLY A 194 7.25 -17.03 -3.21
C GLY A 194 8.74 -17.35 -3.34
N ASN A 195 9.05 -18.60 -3.73
CA ASN A 195 10.43 -19.05 -3.93
C ASN A 195 10.52 -19.92 -5.21
N PRO A 196 11.05 -19.41 -6.33
CA PRO A 196 11.45 -18.02 -6.58
C PRO A 196 10.25 -17.06 -6.64
N GLY A 197 10.45 -15.80 -6.24
CA GLY A 197 9.39 -14.80 -6.10
C GLY A 197 9.85 -13.36 -6.35
N ILE A 198 8.90 -12.43 -6.29
CA ILE A 198 9.19 -10.99 -6.30
C ILE A 198 9.48 -10.57 -4.87
N GLY A 199 10.72 -10.12 -4.64
CA GLY A 199 11.14 -9.48 -3.40
C GLY A 199 10.59 -8.05 -3.34
N PHE A 200 10.29 -7.56 -2.16
CA PHE A 200 9.86 -6.19 -1.92
C PHE A 200 10.56 -5.60 -0.72
N CYS A 201 10.66 -4.27 -0.69
CA CYS A 201 10.98 -3.51 0.50
C CYS A 201 10.11 -2.26 0.55
N ALA A 202 9.62 -1.92 1.74
CA ALA A 202 8.93 -0.68 2.02
C ALA A 202 9.56 0.01 3.22
N MET A 203 9.62 1.34 3.18
CA MET A 203 10.19 2.15 4.26
C MET A 203 9.29 3.34 4.54
N LEU A 204 9.20 3.69 5.83
CA LEU A 204 8.49 4.85 6.33
C LEU A 204 9.41 5.70 7.20
N GLN A 205 9.47 6.99 6.88
CA GLN A 205 10.18 8.02 7.66
C GLN A 205 9.19 8.96 8.32
N ALA A 206 9.53 9.47 9.51
CA ALA A 206 8.82 10.56 10.15
C ALA A 206 9.74 11.77 10.38
N GLU A 207 9.19 12.96 10.16
CA GLU A 207 9.74 14.23 10.60
C GLU A 207 8.69 14.96 11.43
N SER A 208 9.14 15.67 12.46
CA SER A 208 8.28 16.50 13.30
C SER A 208 8.79 17.93 13.30
N LYS A 209 7.89 18.90 13.28
CA LYS A 209 8.23 20.33 13.30
C LYS A 209 8.76 20.77 14.66
N ASP A 210 8.12 20.29 15.72
CA ASP A 210 8.30 20.76 17.10
C ASP A 210 8.29 19.64 18.16
N GLY A 211 7.86 18.44 17.80
CA GLY A 211 7.87 17.27 18.67
C GLY A 211 9.13 16.41 18.52
N ASN A 212 9.10 15.25 19.18
CA ASN A 212 10.16 14.26 19.13
C ASN A 212 9.80 13.12 18.16
N VAL A 213 10.81 12.61 17.44
CA VAL A 213 10.70 11.39 16.62
C VAL A 213 11.71 10.40 17.15
N SER A 214 11.28 9.16 17.38
CA SER A 214 12.14 8.06 17.80
C SER A 214 11.66 6.73 17.23
N VAL A 215 12.49 5.69 17.34
CA VAL A 215 12.11 4.32 17.00
C VAL A 215 12.40 3.41 18.17
N ILE A 216 11.44 2.57 18.54
CA ILE A 216 11.59 1.51 19.55
C ILE A 216 11.09 0.20 18.93
N GLY A 217 12.00 -0.75 18.71
CA GLY A 217 11.68 -1.98 17.98
C GLY A 217 11.22 -1.67 16.56
N GLU A 218 10.01 -2.08 16.21
CA GLU A 218 9.37 -1.81 14.92
C GLU A 218 8.42 -0.59 14.93
N HIS A 219 8.30 0.11 16.07
CA HIS A 219 7.41 1.24 16.22
C HIS A 219 8.14 2.55 15.91
N LEU A 220 7.70 3.27 14.89
CA LEU A 220 8.11 4.65 14.67
C LEU A 220 7.20 5.59 15.45
N ILE A 221 7.78 6.36 16.37
CA ILE A 221 7.05 7.09 17.40
C ILE A 221 7.18 8.58 17.17
N VAL A 222 6.05 9.30 17.23
CA VAL A 222 5.97 10.76 17.21
C VAL A 222 5.28 11.23 18.49
N GLU A 223 5.95 12.09 19.26
CA GLU A 223 5.48 12.57 20.55
C GLU A 223 5.55 14.08 20.65
N ASN A 224 4.60 14.66 21.39
CA ASN A 224 4.52 16.07 21.74
C ASN A 224 4.63 16.99 20.53
N ALA A 225 4.10 16.60 19.37
CA ALA A 225 4.11 17.41 18.16
C ALA A 225 2.84 18.27 18.02
N SER A 226 2.93 19.35 17.25
CA SER A 226 1.78 20.00 16.60
C SER A 226 1.70 19.63 15.12
N GLU A 227 2.82 19.30 14.48
CA GLU A 227 2.89 18.91 13.07
C GLU A 227 3.92 17.81 12.86
N ALA A 228 3.52 16.77 12.13
CA ALA A 228 4.39 15.70 11.67
C ALA A 228 4.16 15.42 10.19
N ILE A 229 5.24 15.08 9.47
CA ILE A 229 5.20 14.65 8.07
C ILE A 229 5.80 13.26 7.99
N LEU A 230 5.04 12.34 7.43
CA LEU A 230 5.49 10.98 7.15
C LEU A 230 5.72 10.81 5.65
N TYR A 231 6.78 10.08 5.32
CA TYR A 231 7.15 9.73 3.95
C TYR A 231 7.19 8.22 3.82
N PHE A 232 6.41 7.67 2.89
CA PHE A 232 6.37 6.23 2.63
C PHE A 232 6.75 5.95 1.18
N THR A 233 7.61 4.94 0.98
CA THR A 233 7.98 4.43 -0.34
C THR A 233 8.13 2.93 -0.30
N ALA A 234 8.00 2.30 -1.46
CA ALA A 234 8.31 0.89 -1.64
C ALA A 234 8.94 0.62 -3.01
N SER A 235 9.59 -0.53 -3.13
CA SER A 235 10.16 -1.03 -4.38
C SER A 235 10.15 -2.55 -4.38
N THR A 236 10.28 -3.14 -5.57
CA THR A 236 10.36 -4.59 -5.75
C THR A 236 11.55 -4.98 -6.62
N THR A 237 11.94 -6.25 -6.54
CA THR A 237 12.98 -6.83 -7.40
C THR A 237 12.58 -6.88 -8.87
N PHE A 238 11.29 -6.70 -9.21
CA PHE A 238 10.84 -6.55 -10.60
C PHE A 238 11.46 -5.31 -11.27
N ARG A 239 11.71 -4.25 -10.49
CA ARG A 239 12.21 -2.95 -10.99
C ARG A 239 13.69 -2.69 -10.74
N VAL A 240 14.42 -3.61 -10.08
CA VAL A 240 15.84 -3.41 -9.70
C VAL A 240 16.77 -3.18 -10.90
N PHE A 241 16.35 -3.52 -12.12
CA PHE A 241 17.07 -3.14 -13.34
C PHE A 241 17.04 -1.63 -13.68
N TYR A 242 16.23 -0.78 -13.01
CA TYR A 242 15.92 0.58 -13.53
C TYR A 242 15.75 1.77 -12.55
N SER A 243 15.99 1.69 -11.24
CA SER A 243 15.62 2.82 -10.35
C SER A 243 16.78 3.39 -9.51
N GLU A 244 17.03 4.70 -9.57
CA GLU A 244 17.92 5.50 -8.67
C GLU A 244 17.16 6.31 -7.60
N HIS A 245 15.84 6.14 -7.48
CA HIS A 245 14.96 7.09 -6.80
C HIS A 245 14.26 6.55 -5.55
N THR A 246 14.73 5.45 -4.97
CA THR A 246 14.14 4.87 -3.76
C THR A 246 14.90 5.30 -2.52
N LEU A 247 14.18 5.59 -1.43
CA LEU A 247 14.81 5.76 -0.11
C LEU A 247 15.45 4.44 0.40
N VAL A 248 15.11 3.32 -0.22
CA VAL A 248 15.67 1.99 0.08
C VAL A 248 17.06 1.86 -0.54
N ASP A 249 18.04 1.46 0.27
CA ASP A 249 19.39 1.15 -0.19
C ASP A 249 19.39 -0.07 -1.13
N LYS A 250 19.98 0.11 -2.32
CA LYS A 250 20.07 -0.94 -3.35
C LYS A 250 20.94 -2.11 -2.92
N HIS A 251 21.86 -1.90 -1.97
CA HIS A 251 22.82 -2.93 -1.54
C HIS A 251 22.23 -4.00 -0.61
N ARG A 252 20.94 -3.91 -0.28
CA ARG A 252 20.22 -4.91 0.53
C ARG A 252 19.31 -5.84 -0.28
N PHE A 253 19.35 -5.78 -1.62
CA PHE A 253 18.64 -6.71 -2.52
C PHE A 253 19.59 -7.73 -3.14
#